data_AF-A0AAV5NJT9-F1
#
_entry.id   AF-A0AAV5NJT9-F1
#
_cell.length_a   1.000
_cell.length_b   1.000
_cell.length_c   1.000
_cell.angle_alpha   90.00
_cell.angle_beta   90.00
_cell.angle_gamma   90.00
#
_symmetry.space_group_name_H-M   'P 1'
#
loop_
_entity.id
_entity.type
_entity.pdbx_description
1 polymer ?
#
loop_
_entity_poly.entity_id
_entity_poly.type
_entity_poly.pdbx_seq_one_letter_code
_entity_poly.pdbx_strand_id
1 'polypeptide(L)'
;MAIGADVAGGFMAMGKAQERGGKVSLAFKGVKGEFLKRPEGDVHFLCHDGHVIDEMLDETFQTGQRVNKAVTITAICPTLHAEEPMAVFELVLSVKAVS
;
A
#
# COMPACT_ATOMS: atom_id res chain seq x y z
N MET A 1 -10.40 -1.71 9.62
CA MET A 1 -9.09 -2.20 9.15
C MET A 1 -8.75 -1.77 7.73
N ALA A 2 -9.66 -1.90 6.74
CA ALA A 2 -9.38 -1.56 5.34
C ALA A 2 -8.76 -0.17 5.11
N ILE A 3 -9.29 0.88 5.77
CA ILE A 3 -8.74 2.25 5.66
C ILE A 3 -7.26 2.30 6.08
N GLY A 4 -6.87 1.57 7.13
CA GLY A 4 -5.46 1.54 7.58
C GLY A 4 -4.55 0.89 6.53
N ALA A 5 -5.05 -0.13 5.83
CA ALA A 5 -4.33 -0.75 4.71
C ALA A 5 -4.21 0.20 3.52
N ASP A 6 -5.30 0.89 3.14
CA ASP A 6 -5.31 1.86 2.05
C ASP A 6 -4.32 3.00 2.30
N VAL A 7 -4.27 3.51 3.53
CA VAL A 7 -3.30 4.53 3.93
C VAL A 7 -1.88 3.97 3.87
N ALA A 8 -1.61 2.78 4.42
CA ALA A 8 -0.26 2.20 4.40
C ALA A 8 0.29 2.01 2.97
N GLY A 9 -0.52 1.52 2.03
CA GLY A 9 -0.11 1.36 0.64
C GLY A 9 -0.13 2.66 -0.17
N GLY A 10 -1.26 3.36 -0.15
CA GLY A 10 -1.50 4.55 -0.96
C GLY A 10 -0.68 5.77 -0.53
N PHE A 11 -0.58 6.02 0.77
CA PHE A 11 0.23 7.13 1.31
C PHE A 11 1.71 6.91 1.00
N MET A 12 2.21 5.67 1.07
CA MET A 12 3.57 5.33 0.70
C MET A 12 3.84 5.64 -0.78
N ALA A 13 2.93 5.29 -1.69
CA ALA A 13 3.05 5.62 -3.11
C ALA A 13 3.09 7.14 -3.37
N MET A 14 2.25 7.91 -2.69
CA MET A 14 2.25 9.37 -2.80
C MET A 14 3.53 10.00 -2.24
N GLY A 15 3.99 9.53 -1.06
CA GLY A 15 5.23 10.01 -0.43
C GLY A 15 6.45 9.77 -1.31
N LYS A 16 6.62 8.53 -1.80
CA LYS A 16 7.72 8.16 -2.71
C LYS A 16 7.68 8.95 -4.03
N ALA A 17 6.48 9.19 -4.58
CA ALA A 17 6.36 10.03 -5.78
C ALA A 17 6.85 11.46 -5.54
N GLN A 18 6.46 12.05 -4.39
CA GLN A 18 6.87 13.39 -4.00
C GLN A 18 8.39 13.49 -3.76
N GLU A 19 9.00 12.49 -3.12
CA GLU A 19 10.46 12.41 -2.92
C GLU A 19 11.23 12.38 -4.24
N ARG A 20 10.65 11.79 -5.29
CA ARG A 20 11.18 11.77 -6.66
C ARG A 20 10.93 13.08 -7.43
N GLY A 21 10.30 14.07 -6.81
CA GLY A 21 9.91 15.33 -7.46
C GLY A 21 8.75 15.21 -8.45
N GLY A 22 8.08 14.05 -8.48
CA GLY A 22 6.97 13.77 -9.39
C GLY A 22 5.61 13.88 -8.70
N LYS A 23 4.56 14.08 -9.51
CA LYS A 23 3.17 13.97 -9.05
C LYS A 23 2.52 12.77 -9.73
N VAL A 24 1.67 12.06 -9.00
CA VAL A 24 0.91 10.91 -9.53
C VAL A 24 -0.57 11.02 -9.18
N SER A 25 -1.42 10.56 -10.09
CA SER A 25 -2.81 10.23 -9.83
C SER A 25 -2.91 8.79 -9.34
N LEU A 26 -3.14 8.64 -8.04
CA LEU A 26 -3.36 7.35 -7.39
C LEU A 26 -4.86 6.98 -7.39
N ALA A 27 -5.15 5.72 -7.63
CA ALA A 27 -6.46 5.11 -7.42
C ALA A 27 -6.31 3.68 -6.89
N PHE A 28 -7.30 3.20 -6.13
CA PHE A 28 -7.40 1.81 -5.70
C PHE A 28 -8.28 1.05 -6.69
N LYS A 29 -7.70 0.08 -7.39
CA LYS A 29 -8.40 -0.70 -8.43
C LYS A 29 -9.05 -1.97 -7.88
N GLY A 30 -8.62 -2.43 -6.72
CA GLY A 30 -9.15 -3.62 -6.06
C GLY A 30 -8.58 -3.79 -4.66
N VAL A 31 -9.34 -4.46 -3.82
CA VAL A 31 -8.94 -4.83 -2.46
C VAL A 31 -9.42 -6.26 -2.19
N LYS A 32 -8.53 -7.09 -1.68
CA LYS A 32 -8.86 -8.37 -1.04
C LYS A 32 -8.35 -8.31 0.39
N GLY A 33 -9.21 -8.62 1.35
CA GLY A 33 -8.86 -8.65 2.76
C GLY A 33 -9.18 -10.01 3.36
N GLU A 34 -8.23 -10.58 4.10
CA GLU A 34 -8.41 -11.79 4.88
C GLU A 34 -8.27 -11.46 6.36
N PHE A 35 -9.33 -11.69 7.12
CA PHE A 35 -9.40 -11.41 8.56
C PHE A 35 -9.15 -12.71 9.32
N LEU A 36 -7.98 -12.80 9.94
CA LEU A 36 -7.51 -14.01 10.61
C LEU A 36 -7.93 -14.03 12.07
N LYS A 37 -7.84 -12.87 12.73
CA LYS A 37 -8.18 -12.69 14.15
C LYS A 37 -8.78 -11.31 14.39
N ARG A 38 -9.47 -11.15 15.52
CA ARG A 38 -9.95 -9.84 15.97
C ARG A 38 -8.75 -9.07 16.55
N PRO A 39 -8.46 -7.85 16.08
CA PRO A 39 -7.49 -6.98 16.75
C PRO A 39 -8.11 -6.43 18.04
N GLU A 40 -7.44 -6.63 19.16
CA GLU A 40 -7.88 -6.19 20.50
C GLU A 40 -6.98 -5.10 21.10
N GLY A 41 -6.12 -4.48 20.27
CA GLY A 41 -5.23 -3.39 20.66
C GLY A 41 -4.86 -2.50 19.48
N ASP A 42 -3.83 -1.66 19.65
CA ASP A 42 -3.32 -0.79 18.59
C ASP A 42 -2.81 -1.62 17.40
N VAL A 43 -3.33 -1.31 16.22
CA VAL A 43 -3.01 -2.04 14.99
C VAL A 43 -1.94 -1.31 14.21
N HIS A 44 -0.84 -2.00 13.92
CA HIS A 44 0.20 -1.51 13.01
C HIS A 44 -0.03 -2.12 11.62
N PHE A 45 -0.08 -1.26 10.60
CA PHE A 45 -0.21 -1.67 9.19
C PHE A 45 1.16 -1.59 8.53
N LEU A 46 1.68 -2.73 8.10
CA LEU A 46 3.01 -2.87 7.53
C LEU A 46 2.90 -3.16 6.03
N CYS A 47 3.44 -2.28 5.20
CA CYS A 47 3.61 -2.52 3.76
C CYS A 47 5.05 -2.96 3.51
N HIS A 48 5.23 -4.19 3.02
CA HIS A 48 6.56 -4.73 2.69
C HIS A 48 6.95 -4.51 1.22
N ASP A 49 5.99 -4.06 0.41
CA ASP A 49 6.12 -3.94 -1.04
C ASP A 49 6.52 -2.53 -1.50
N GLY A 50 7.32 -1.84 -0.70
CA GLY A 50 7.86 -0.52 -1.06
C GLY A 50 8.65 -0.54 -2.37
N HIS A 51 9.36 -1.63 -2.65
CA HIS A 51 10.08 -1.86 -3.90
C HIS A 51 9.15 -1.99 -5.11
N VAL A 52 7.98 -2.65 -4.96
CA VAL A 52 6.97 -2.74 -6.01
C VAL A 52 6.45 -1.34 -6.37
N ILE A 53 6.19 -0.51 -5.35
CA ILE A 53 5.77 0.88 -5.56
C ILE A 53 6.87 1.66 -6.29
N ASP A 54 8.13 1.46 -5.92
CA ASP A 54 9.26 2.12 -6.58
C ASP A 54 9.28 1.80 -8.09
N GLU A 55 9.14 0.53 -8.46
CA GLU A 55 9.06 0.11 -9.86
C GLU A 55 7.86 0.71 -10.60
N MET A 56 6.69 0.78 -9.95
CA MET A 56 5.49 1.38 -10.54
C MET A 56 5.70 2.87 -10.86
N LEU A 57 6.40 3.57 -9.97
CA LEU A 57 6.71 4.99 -10.13
C LEU A 57 7.74 5.20 -11.25
N ASP A 58 8.78 4.38 -11.32
CA ASP A 58 9.76 4.42 -12.41
C ASP A 58 9.10 4.19 -13.77
N GLU A 59 8.28 3.14 -13.87
CA GLU A 59 7.56 2.81 -15.10
C GLU A 59 6.59 3.92 -15.51
N THR A 60 5.79 4.47 -14.59
CA THR A 60 4.82 5.53 -14.93
C THR A 60 5.50 6.85 -15.29
N PHE A 61 6.60 7.21 -14.62
CA PHE A 61 7.35 8.43 -14.97
C PHE A 61 8.10 8.29 -16.29
N GLN A 62 8.62 7.10 -16.63
CA GLN A 62 9.26 6.85 -17.90
C GLN A 62 8.27 6.83 -19.07
N THR A 63 7.10 6.20 -18.89
CA THR A 63 6.17 5.91 -20.00
C THR A 63 4.98 6.87 -20.09
N GLY A 64 4.67 7.58 -19.00
CA GLY A 64 3.42 8.32 -18.84
C GLY A 64 2.15 7.45 -18.77
N GLN A 65 2.29 6.12 -18.78
CA GLN A 65 1.18 5.17 -18.76
C GLN A 65 0.75 4.83 -17.34
N ARG A 66 -0.51 4.36 -17.20
CA ARG A 66 -1.06 3.93 -15.93
C ARG A 66 -0.56 2.52 -15.59
N VAL A 67 0.03 2.37 -14.41
CA VAL A 67 0.58 1.10 -13.91
C VAL A 67 -0.33 0.56 -12.81
N ASN A 68 -0.60 -0.74 -12.84
CA ASN A 68 -1.38 -1.42 -11.81
C ASN A 68 -0.58 -2.59 -11.24
N LYS A 69 -0.30 -2.59 -9.94
CA LYS A 69 0.28 -3.74 -9.24
C LYS A 69 -0.38 -3.91 -7.87
N ALA A 70 -0.40 -5.15 -7.40
CA ALA A 70 -0.82 -5.47 -6.05
C ALA A 70 0.31 -5.19 -5.06
N VAL A 71 -0.04 -4.69 -3.88
CA VAL A 71 0.84 -4.59 -2.71
C VAL A 71 0.17 -5.25 -1.51
N THR A 72 0.99 -5.83 -0.64
CA THR A 72 0.57 -6.59 0.51
C THR A 72 0.74 -5.78 1.78
N ILE A 73 -0.33 -5.66 2.56
CA ILE A 73 -0.34 -5.00 3.85
C ILE A 73 -0.70 -6.02 4.92
N THR A 74 0.21 -6.18 5.89
CA THR A 74 -0.03 -7.01 7.08
C THR A 74 -0.46 -6.11 8.23
N ALA A 75 -1.58 -6.43 8.87
CA ALA A 75 -2.04 -5.77 10.07
C ALA A 75 -1.68 -6.61 11.29
N ILE A 76 -0.93 -6.06 12.24
CA ILE A 76 -0.48 -6.74 13.48
C ILE A 76 -0.91 -5.95 14.73
N CYS A 77 -0.96 -6.61 15.89
CA CYS A 77 -1.14 -5.99 17.20
C CYS A 77 0.11 -6.24 18.07
N PRO A 78 1.16 -5.41 17.97
CA PRO A 78 2.47 -5.73 18.55
C PRO A 78 2.45 -5.95 20.06
N THR A 79 1.60 -5.19 20.77
CA THR A 79 1.49 -5.24 22.23
C THR A 79 0.80 -6.50 22.76
N LEU A 80 0.01 -7.19 21.94
CA LEU A 80 -0.76 -8.37 22.34
C LEU A 80 -0.26 -9.66 21.68
N HIS A 81 0.17 -9.57 20.42
CA HIS A 81 0.48 -10.74 19.59
C HIS A 81 1.79 -10.58 18.80
N ALA A 82 2.65 -9.61 19.17
CA ALA A 82 3.91 -9.32 18.48
C ALA A 82 3.72 -9.18 16.96
N GLU A 83 4.33 -10.05 16.16
CA GLU A 83 4.26 -10.00 14.69
C GLU A 83 3.15 -10.86 14.10
N GLU A 84 2.30 -11.47 14.93
CA GLU A 84 1.23 -12.32 14.41
C GLU A 84 0.19 -11.51 13.62
N PRO A 85 -0.16 -11.92 12.39
CA PRO A 85 -1.14 -11.22 11.57
C PRO A 85 -2.56 -11.29 12.15
N MET A 86 -3.18 -10.12 12.31
CA MET A 86 -4.61 -9.99 12.57
C MET A 86 -5.41 -10.06 11.27
N ALA A 87 -4.86 -9.45 10.21
CA ALA A 87 -5.41 -9.51 8.86
C ALA A 87 -4.31 -9.27 7.82
N VAL A 88 -4.54 -9.76 6.61
CA VAL A 88 -3.69 -9.51 5.43
C VAL A 88 -4.54 -8.89 4.33
N PHE A 89 -4.05 -7.82 3.72
CA PHE A 89 -4.71 -7.14 2.63
C PHE A 89 -3.83 -7.17 1.38
N GLU A 90 -4.44 -7.49 0.25
CA GLU A 90 -3.86 -7.30 -1.08
C GLU A 90 -4.59 -6.11 -1.72
N LEU A 91 -3.85 -5.02 -1.95
CA LEU A 91 -4.36 -3.79 -2.54
C LEU A 91 -3.80 -3.59 -3.93
N VAL A 92 -4.68 -3.50 -4.93
CA VAL A 92 -4.26 -3.17 -6.30
C VAL A 92 -4.15 -1.66 -6.43
N LEU A 93 -2.93 -1.15 -6.30
CA LEU A 93 -2.64 0.25 -6.56
C LEU A 93 -2.65 0.53 -8.05
N SER A 94 -3.15 1.71 -8.41
CA SER A 94 -3.16 2.22 -9.77
C SER A 94 -2.55 3.61 -9.79
N VAL A 95 -1.37 3.76 -10.38
CA VAL A 95 -0.66 5.04 -10.45
C VAL A 95 -0.51 5.52 -11.88
N LYS A 96 -0.61 6.83 -12.09
CA LYS A 96 -0.30 7.48 -13.35
C LYS A 96 0.42 8.79 -13.08
N ALA A 97 1.58 9.01 -13.70
CA ALA A 97 2.26 10.30 -13.70
C ALA A 97 1.31 11.42 -14.17
N VAL A 98 1.33 12.55 -13.49
CA VAL A 98 0.60 13.76 -13.90
C VAL A 98 1.59 14.91 -14.12
N SER A 99 1.38 15.65 -15.20
CA SER A 99 2.12 16.85 -15.58
C SER A 99 1.76 18.03 -14.71
#